data_AF-W4K362-F1
#
_entry.id   AF-W4K362-F1
#
_cell.length_a   1.000
_cell.length_b   1.000
_cell.length_c   1.000
_cell.angle_alpha   90.00
_cell.angle_beta   90.00
_cell.angle_gamma   90.00
#
_symmetry.space_group_name_H-M   'P 1'
#
loop_
_entity.id
_entity.type
_entity.pdbx_description
1 polymer ?
#
loop_
_entity_poly.entity_id
_entity_poly.type
_entity_poly.pdbx_seq_one_letter_code
_entity_poly.pdbx_strand_id
1 'polypeptide(L)'
;MSFMNAIGTIILCRLNQLSRLEWAWGMKYDTIQTDQYSNTISLRHDWRDLLESDRWVLIPSTDIIDKLWDRWVKFPLRDGNIPSIEYMYDGAETFEYRLVPLFPDVPSISCHNKAKDVPEGDESPGTSVHSYPFDYLPPIFSRVKSHFVVCNSGRKIRSMLLEFDRTTSDITCIYVFEEKAECVKLVVYATYCAWNNHVHPAMFVISPRIIDSRSRSSLIRTGQMNCASQAICPKKLLEVSPPALYLRYSIFRTSLLM
;
A
#
# COMPACT_ATOMS: atom_id res chain seq x y z
N MET A 1 17.31 1.21 6.28
CA MET A 1 16.23 0.44 6.93
C MET A 1 15.84 -0.70 6.00
N SER A 2 16.35 -1.92 6.21
CA SER A 2 16.07 -3.05 5.32
C SER A 2 14.89 -3.85 5.86
N PHE A 3 13.67 -3.42 5.53
CA PHE A 3 12.40 -4.09 5.88
C PHE A 3 12.07 -5.30 4.98
N MET A 4 12.92 -5.61 4.01
CA MET A 4 12.45 -6.15 2.72
C MET A 4 13.03 -7.52 2.35
N ASN A 5 12.91 -8.52 3.22
CA ASN A 5 13.18 -9.91 2.84
C ASN A 5 11.88 -10.74 2.81
N ALA A 6 10.92 -10.29 2.01
CA ALA A 6 9.92 -11.10 1.30
C ALA A 6 9.11 -10.14 0.41
N ILE A 7 8.94 -10.46 -0.87
CA ILE A 7 8.25 -9.60 -1.84
C ILE A 7 6.80 -10.06 -1.93
N GLY A 8 5.89 -9.19 -1.54
CA GLY A 8 4.57 -9.22 -2.14
C GLY A 8 4.04 -7.80 -2.32
N THR A 9 3.14 -7.66 -3.27
CA THR A 9 2.53 -6.39 -3.66
C THR A 9 1.17 -6.25 -2.98
N ILE A 10 0.81 -5.05 -2.53
CA ILE A 10 -0.52 -4.78 -1.98
C ILE A 10 -1.19 -3.73 -2.86
N ILE A 11 -2.36 -4.05 -3.39
CA ILE A 11 -3.23 -3.10 -4.07
C ILE A 11 -4.15 -2.48 -3.02
N LEU A 12 -4.03 -1.17 -2.82
CA LEU A 12 -4.69 -0.46 -1.73
C LEU A 12 -6.18 -0.12 -2.03
N CYS A 13 -6.67 -0.34 -3.25
CA CYS A 13 -8.03 0.03 -3.67
C CYS A 13 -8.77 -1.12 -4.39
N ARG A 14 -10.09 -1.26 -4.14
CA ARG A 14 -10.94 -2.24 -4.85
C ARG A 14 -11.31 -1.73 -6.25
N LEU A 15 -11.38 -2.65 -7.23
CA LEU A 15 -11.65 -2.33 -8.65
C LEU A 15 -12.97 -1.59 -8.88
N ASN A 16 -14.02 -1.90 -8.10
CA ASN A 16 -15.35 -1.29 -8.24
C ASN A 16 -15.42 0.17 -7.76
N GLN A 17 -14.36 0.70 -7.14
CA GLN A 17 -14.27 2.08 -6.68
C GLN A 17 -13.35 2.95 -7.54
N LEU A 18 -12.59 2.35 -8.47
CA LEU A 18 -11.54 3.07 -9.20
C LEU A 18 -12.06 4.29 -9.98
N SER A 19 -13.24 4.19 -10.60
CA SER A 19 -13.80 5.31 -11.38
C SER A 19 -14.21 6.48 -10.50
N ARG A 20 -14.66 6.20 -9.27
CA ARG A 20 -14.96 7.25 -8.29
C ARG A 20 -13.69 7.92 -7.79
N LEU A 21 -12.65 7.11 -7.52
CA LEU A 21 -11.35 7.62 -7.10
C LEU A 21 -10.69 8.46 -8.20
N GLU A 22 -10.67 8.00 -9.45
CA GLU A 22 -10.13 8.77 -10.57
C GLU A 22 -10.82 10.13 -10.68
N TRP A 23 -12.15 10.16 -10.64
CA TRP A 23 -12.89 11.41 -10.70
C TRP A 23 -12.58 12.31 -9.49
N ALA A 24 -12.62 11.77 -8.27
CA ALA A 24 -12.35 12.53 -7.05
C ALA A 24 -10.90 13.04 -6.96
N TRP A 25 -9.98 12.37 -7.65
CA TRP A 25 -8.59 12.76 -7.77
C TRP A 25 -8.32 13.66 -8.99
N GLY A 26 -9.33 14.04 -9.76
CA GLY A 26 -9.13 14.84 -10.98
C GLY A 26 -8.28 14.13 -12.04
N MET A 27 -8.29 12.78 -12.02
CA MET A 27 -7.62 11.93 -12.99
C MET A 27 -8.56 11.57 -14.14
N LYS A 28 -7.97 11.20 -15.29
CA LYS A 28 -8.74 10.70 -16.42
C LYS A 28 -9.28 9.30 -16.12
N TYR A 29 -10.43 8.98 -16.71
CA TYR A 29 -11.00 7.64 -16.64
C TYR A 29 -10.00 6.58 -17.13
N ASP A 30 -9.91 5.49 -16.39
CA ASP A 30 -9.06 4.32 -16.68
C ASP A 30 -7.55 4.60 -16.74
N THR A 31 -7.06 5.46 -15.83
CA THR A 31 -5.64 5.80 -15.74
C THR A 31 -4.94 5.34 -14.47
N ILE A 32 -5.68 4.87 -13.44
CA ILE A 32 -5.04 4.28 -12.26
C ILE A 32 -4.38 2.95 -12.64
N GLN A 33 -3.05 2.89 -12.55
CA GLN A 33 -2.27 1.66 -12.70
C GLN A 33 -2.02 1.03 -11.33
N THR A 34 -2.84 0.07 -10.94
CA THR A 34 -2.73 -0.58 -9.61
C THR A 34 -1.53 -1.53 -9.47
N ASP A 35 -0.96 -1.99 -10.58
CA ASP A 35 0.13 -2.96 -10.65
C ASP A 35 1.50 -2.32 -10.87
N GLN A 36 1.56 -1.01 -11.07
CA GLN A 36 2.82 -0.31 -11.26
C GLN A 36 3.67 -0.35 -9.99
N TYR A 37 4.97 -0.63 -10.12
CA TYR A 37 5.92 -0.69 -9.00
C TYR A 37 5.90 0.54 -8.09
N SER A 38 5.60 1.71 -8.65
CA SER A 38 5.42 2.96 -7.90
C SER A 38 4.29 2.90 -6.88
N ASN A 39 3.29 2.04 -7.07
CA ASN A 39 2.14 1.88 -6.20
C ASN A 39 2.22 0.64 -5.28
N THR A 40 3.42 0.05 -5.15
CA THR A 40 3.64 -1.17 -4.37
C THR A 40 4.56 -0.91 -3.16
N ILE A 41 4.23 -1.49 -2.02
CA ILE A 41 5.10 -1.54 -0.83
C ILE A 41 5.50 -2.99 -0.60
N SER A 42 6.79 -3.25 -0.48
CA SER A 42 7.30 -4.57 -0.10
C SER A 42 7.24 -4.73 1.42
N LEU A 43 6.58 -5.79 1.88
CA LEU A 43 6.40 -6.12 3.28
C LEU A 43 6.73 -7.59 3.52
N ARG A 44 7.33 -7.87 4.69
CA ARG A 44 7.45 -9.24 5.21
C ARG A 44 6.06 -9.88 5.31
N HIS A 45 6.00 -11.20 5.16
CA HIS A 45 4.73 -11.92 5.03
C HIS A 45 3.78 -11.69 6.23
N ASP A 46 4.29 -11.81 7.45
CA ASP A 46 3.56 -11.52 8.69
C ASP A 46 3.01 -10.08 8.75
N TRP A 47 3.79 -9.09 8.30
CA TRP A 47 3.35 -7.68 8.25
C TRP A 47 2.28 -7.42 7.20
N ARG A 48 2.35 -8.13 6.06
CA ARG A 48 1.27 -8.13 5.07
C ARG A 48 -0.02 -8.67 5.68
N ASP A 49 0.05 -9.83 6.33
CA ASP A 49 -1.14 -10.48 6.89
C ASP A 49 -1.81 -9.58 7.94
N LEU A 50 -1.00 -8.88 8.75
CA LEU A 50 -1.47 -7.86 9.68
C LEU A 50 -2.07 -6.64 8.97
N LEU A 51 -1.52 -6.21 7.83
CA LEU A 51 -2.10 -5.12 7.05
C LEU A 51 -3.45 -5.54 6.45
N GLU A 52 -3.54 -6.74 5.90
CA GLU A 52 -4.76 -7.29 5.30
C GLU A 52 -5.84 -7.57 6.34
N SER A 53 -5.44 -7.88 7.58
CA SER A 53 -6.31 -8.05 8.75
C SER A 53 -6.61 -6.74 9.50
N ASP A 54 -6.34 -5.59 8.87
CA ASP A 54 -6.63 -4.26 9.40
C ASP A 54 -5.99 -3.95 10.77
N ARG A 55 -4.85 -4.56 11.11
CA ARG A 55 -4.19 -4.38 12.42
C ARG A 55 -3.34 -3.12 12.53
N TRP A 56 -2.96 -2.53 11.40
CA TRP A 56 -2.18 -1.29 11.33
C TRP A 56 -2.43 -0.53 10.02
N VAL A 57 -2.02 0.74 9.99
CA VAL A 57 -2.08 1.63 8.82
C VAL A 57 -0.80 2.43 8.62
N LEU A 58 -0.59 2.89 7.39
CA LEU A 58 0.34 3.98 7.11
C LEU A 58 -0.43 5.30 7.07
N ILE A 59 0.07 6.33 7.73
CA ILE A 59 -0.45 7.68 7.60
C ILE A 59 0.63 8.56 6.96
N PRO A 60 0.28 9.37 5.94
CA PRO A 60 1.22 10.32 5.38
C PRO A 60 1.77 11.29 6.43
N SER A 61 2.90 11.89 6.11
CA SER A 61 3.43 13.03 6.85
C SER A 61 2.45 14.20 6.91
N THR A 62 2.59 15.06 7.91
CA THR A 62 1.59 16.09 8.23
C THR A 62 1.51 17.16 7.14
N ASP A 63 2.61 17.44 6.44
CA ASP A 63 2.62 18.31 5.26
C ASP A 63 1.70 17.80 4.15
N ILE A 64 1.66 16.48 3.92
CA ILE A 64 0.74 15.90 2.94
C ILE A 64 -0.71 15.96 3.43
N ILE A 65 -0.94 15.78 4.74
CA ILE A 65 -2.26 15.93 5.35
C ILE A 65 -2.77 17.37 5.20
N ASP A 66 -1.93 18.37 5.47
CA ASP A 66 -2.27 19.78 5.34
C ASP A 66 -2.59 20.13 3.87
N LYS A 67 -1.79 19.64 2.92
CA LYS A 67 -2.06 19.83 1.48
C LYS A 67 -3.37 19.16 1.04
N LEU A 68 -3.72 18.02 1.61
CA LEU A 68 -5.01 17.36 1.34
C LEU A 68 -6.18 18.18 1.86
N TRP A 69 -6.04 18.75 3.07
CA TRP A 69 -7.03 19.64 3.65
C TRP A 69 -7.22 20.91 2.79
N ASP A 70 -6.14 21.60 2.46
CA ASP A 70 -6.16 22.81 1.63
C ASP A 70 -6.81 22.55 0.27
N ARG A 71 -6.45 21.42 -0.35
CA ARG A 71 -7.06 20.98 -1.61
C ARG A 71 -8.57 20.76 -1.45
N TRP A 72 -9.00 20.12 -0.37
CA TRP A 72 -10.42 19.85 -0.12
C TRP A 72 -11.23 21.13 0.06
N VAL A 73 -10.69 22.10 0.80
CA VAL A 73 -11.31 23.42 1.00
C VAL A 73 -11.37 24.20 -0.31
N LYS A 74 -10.30 24.14 -1.12
CA LYS A 74 -10.19 24.93 -2.36
C LYS A 74 -10.97 24.36 -3.53
N PHE A 75 -11.12 23.04 -3.60
CA PHE A 75 -11.77 22.35 -4.73
C PHE A 75 -12.85 21.38 -4.24
N PRO A 76 -14.04 21.88 -3.84
CA PRO A 76 -15.16 21.04 -3.48
C PRO A 76 -15.53 20.09 -4.63
N LEU A 77 -15.65 18.79 -4.34
CA LEU A 77 -15.97 17.79 -5.37
C LEU A 77 -17.28 18.09 -6.12
N ARG A 78 -18.21 18.80 -5.48
CA ARG A 78 -19.51 19.19 -6.06
C ARG A 78 -19.39 20.13 -7.25
N ASP A 79 -18.28 20.87 -7.38
CA ASP A 79 -18.08 21.87 -8.43
C ASP A 79 -17.61 21.24 -9.76
N GLY A 80 -17.17 19.98 -9.73
CA GLY A 80 -16.78 19.20 -10.92
C GLY A 80 -15.45 19.62 -11.57
N ASN A 81 -14.92 20.81 -11.27
CA ASN A 81 -13.61 21.26 -11.74
C ASN A 81 -12.49 20.91 -10.75
N ILE A 82 -12.18 19.62 -10.65
CA ILE A 82 -11.19 19.09 -9.71
C ILE A 82 -9.84 18.97 -10.43
N PRO A 83 -8.80 19.76 -10.06
CA PRO A 83 -7.47 19.61 -10.66
C PRO A 83 -6.88 18.24 -10.29
N SER A 84 -5.93 17.72 -11.06
CA SER A 84 -5.27 16.44 -10.73
C SER A 84 -4.70 16.45 -9.30
N ILE A 85 -4.83 15.33 -8.58
CA ILE A 85 -4.25 15.15 -7.24
C ILE A 85 -2.73 15.21 -7.26
N GLU A 86 -2.11 14.89 -8.41
CA GLU A 86 -0.66 14.90 -8.55
C GLU A 86 -0.05 16.31 -8.37
N TYR A 87 -0.82 17.37 -8.63
CA TYR A 87 -0.35 18.74 -8.42
C TYR A 87 -0.01 19.05 -6.96
N MET A 88 -0.59 18.33 -5.99
CA MET A 88 -0.28 18.56 -4.57
C MET A 88 1.10 18.04 -4.16
N TYR A 89 1.74 17.21 -5.00
CA TYR A 89 3.03 16.62 -4.67
C TYR A 89 4.23 17.48 -5.08
N ASP A 90 4.02 18.57 -5.83
CA ASP A 90 5.11 19.45 -6.30
C ASP A 90 6.26 18.70 -6.98
N GLY A 91 5.93 17.63 -7.72
CA GLY A 91 6.91 16.76 -8.38
C GLY A 91 7.60 15.73 -7.48
N ALA A 92 7.22 15.61 -6.20
CA ALA A 92 7.78 14.60 -5.30
C ALA A 92 7.49 13.17 -5.78
N GLU A 93 8.54 12.34 -5.74
CA GLU A 93 8.47 10.91 -6.10
C GLU A 93 8.55 9.97 -4.89
N THR A 94 8.98 10.49 -3.74
CA THR A 94 9.12 9.73 -2.49
C THR A 94 8.39 10.46 -1.38
N PHE A 95 7.68 9.70 -0.56
CA PHE A 95 6.80 10.21 0.47
C PHE A 95 7.16 9.57 1.82
N GLU A 96 6.96 10.35 2.87
CA GLU A 96 7.13 9.92 4.25
C GLU A 96 5.82 9.38 4.81
N TYR A 97 5.91 8.26 5.52
CA TYR A 97 4.80 7.61 6.20
C TYR A 97 5.14 7.27 7.65
N ARG A 98 4.13 7.32 8.50
CA ARG A 98 4.17 6.80 9.86
C ARG A 98 3.32 5.54 9.96
N LEU A 99 3.88 4.51 10.58
CA LEU A 99 3.14 3.30 10.91
C LEU A 99 2.33 3.56 12.17
N VAL A 100 1.02 3.38 12.09
CA VAL A 100 0.11 3.51 13.23
C VAL A 100 -0.46 2.12 13.53
N PRO A 101 -0.18 1.54 14.70
CA PRO A 101 -0.86 0.33 15.14
C PRO A 101 -2.31 0.69 15.47
N LEU A 102 -3.23 -0.18 15.09
CA LEU A 102 -4.65 0.00 15.38
C LEU A 102 -5.13 -0.92 16.51
N PHE A 103 -4.28 -1.87 16.90
CA PHE A 103 -4.51 -2.79 18.00
C PHE A 103 -3.19 -3.10 18.72
N PRO A 104 -3.23 -3.42 20.02
CA PRO A 104 -2.03 -3.63 20.84
C PRO A 104 -1.32 -4.96 20.60
N ASP A 105 -1.89 -5.87 19.82
CA ASP A 105 -1.29 -7.18 19.50
C ASP A 105 -0.42 -7.15 18.23
N VAL A 106 -0.16 -5.97 17.67
CA VAL A 106 0.84 -5.81 16.60
C VAL A 106 2.24 -6.10 17.16
N PRO A 107 2.98 -7.07 16.61
CA PRO A 107 4.27 -7.50 17.15
C PRO A 107 5.36 -6.44 16.94
N SER A 108 6.39 -6.48 17.78
CA SER A 108 7.55 -5.60 17.68
C SER A 108 8.28 -5.72 16.32
N ILE A 109 8.87 -4.62 15.87
CA ILE A 109 9.67 -4.53 14.65
C ILE A 109 11.14 -4.57 15.00
N SER A 110 11.88 -5.55 14.47
CA SER A 110 13.34 -5.54 14.48
C SER A 110 13.88 -4.82 13.25
N CYS A 111 14.65 -3.75 13.45
CA CYS A 111 15.32 -2.98 12.43
C CYS A 111 16.83 -3.25 12.46
N HIS A 112 17.38 -3.74 11.35
CA HIS A 112 18.82 -3.81 11.19
C HIS A 112 19.35 -2.44 10.77
N ASN A 113 20.16 -1.83 11.63
CA ASN A 113 20.88 -0.61 11.29
C ASN A 113 22.01 -1.00 10.34
N LYS A 114 21.99 -0.45 9.11
CA LYS A 114 23.17 -0.51 8.26
C LYS A 114 24.18 0.44 8.89
N ALA A 115 25.35 -0.05 9.31
CA ALA A 115 26.45 0.78 9.74
C ALA A 115 26.73 1.80 8.62
N LYS A 116 26.47 3.08 8.89
CA LYS A 116 26.86 4.16 7.99
C LYS A 116 28.31 4.50 8.35
N ASP A 117 29.23 4.21 7.44
CA ASP A 117 30.57 4.79 7.37
C ASP A 117 31.37 4.84 8.70
N VAL A 118 31.36 3.76 9.47
CA VAL A 118 32.30 3.59 10.60
C VAL A 118 33.54 2.87 10.05
N PRO A 119 34.75 3.42 10.23
CA PRO A 119 35.99 2.78 9.80
C PRO A 119 36.12 1.41 10.47
N GLU A 120 36.59 0.41 9.69
CA GLU A 120 36.77 -1.00 10.07
C GLU A 120 37.25 -1.15 11.52
N GLY A 121 36.30 -1.43 12.42
CA GLY A 121 36.54 -1.52 13.85
C GLY A 121 35.34 -2.17 14.53
N ASP A 122 35.23 -3.49 14.37
CA ASP A 122 34.53 -4.49 15.22
C ASP A 122 33.13 -4.19 15.82
N GLU A 123 32.40 -3.19 15.33
CA GLU A 123 31.03 -2.94 15.76
C GLU A 123 30.04 -3.75 14.91
N SER A 124 29.58 -4.88 15.47
CA SER A 124 28.45 -5.64 14.95
C SER A 124 27.27 -4.70 14.68
N PRO A 125 26.64 -4.74 13.49
CA PRO A 125 25.53 -3.84 13.16
C PRO A 125 24.40 -3.97 14.20
N GLY A 126 24.16 -2.88 14.93
CA GLY A 126 23.15 -2.86 15.99
C GLY A 126 21.76 -3.16 15.42
N THR A 127 21.05 -4.10 16.04
CA THR A 127 19.63 -4.35 15.77
C THR A 127 18.81 -3.54 16.77
N SER A 128 18.00 -2.60 16.30
CA SER A 128 17.03 -1.91 17.16
C SER A 128 15.69 -2.65 17.13
N VAL A 129 15.02 -2.73 18.26
CA VAL A 129 13.67 -3.31 18.37
C VAL A 129 12.72 -2.19 18.76
N HIS A 130 11.67 -2.01 17.96
CA HIS A 130 10.62 -1.03 18.17
C HIS A 130 9.35 -1.79 18.56
N SER A 131 8.75 -1.44 19.70
CA SER A 131 7.52 -2.07 20.19
C SER A 131 6.36 -1.09 20.12
N TYR A 132 5.13 -1.61 20.17
CA TYR A 132 3.92 -0.81 20.30
C TYR A 132 4.06 0.26 21.41
N PRO A 133 3.60 1.51 21.19
CA PRO A 133 2.84 2.01 20.02
C PRO A 133 3.72 2.50 18.85
N PHE A 134 5.01 2.15 18.85
CA PHE A 134 5.99 2.46 17.80
C PHE A 134 6.40 3.94 17.70
N ASP A 135 6.35 4.67 18.82
CA ASP A 135 6.68 6.12 18.91
C ASP A 135 8.06 6.47 18.35
N TYR A 136 9.02 5.57 18.55
CA TYR A 136 10.40 5.73 18.12
C TYR A 136 10.72 4.98 16.83
N LEU A 137 9.71 4.42 16.14
CA LEU A 137 9.93 3.80 14.85
C LEU A 137 10.23 4.90 13.82
N PRO A 138 11.38 4.81 13.12
CA PRO A 138 11.70 5.78 12.08
C PRO A 138 10.64 5.84 10.98
N PRO A 139 10.48 7.00 10.33
CA PRO A 139 9.55 7.12 9.21
C PRO A 139 9.86 6.14 8.08
N ILE A 140 8.80 5.69 7.41
CA ILE A 140 8.89 4.82 6.24
C ILE A 140 8.86 5.69 4.99
N PHE A 141 9.90 5.59 4.16
CA PHE A 141 9.96 6.28 2.87
C PHE A 141 9.56 5.33 1.75
N SER A 142 8.61 5.75 0.91
CA SER A 142 8.11 4.93 -0.20
C SER A 142 7.72 5.78 -1.41
N ARG A 143 7.72 5.17 -2.60
CA ARG A 143 7.27 5.81 -3.85
C ARG A 143 5.75 5.74 -4.06
N VAL A 144 5.06 4.98 -3.22
CA VAL A 144 3.59 4.91 -3.24
C VAL A 144 3.03 6.29 -3.05
N LYS A 145 2.09 6.69 -3.91
CA LYS A 145 1.49 8.02 -3.81
C LYS A 145 0.55 8.07 -2.60
N SER A 146 0.61 9.16 -1.84
CA SER A 146 -0.10 9.28 -0.57
C SER A 146 -1.62 9.17 -0.67
N HIS A 147 -2.21 9.48 -1.82
CA HIS A 147 -3.65 9.31 -2.02
C HIS A 147 -4.12 7.84 -1.97
N PHE A 148 -3.29 6.88 -2.38
CA PHE A 148 -3.57 5.45 -2.18
C PHE A 148 -3.49 5.06 -0.71
N VAL A 149 -2.48 5.57 0.00
CA VAL A 149 -2.30 5.35 1.43
C VAL A 149 -3.49 5.88 2.22
N VAL A 150 -3.93 7.11 1.93
CA VAL A 150 -5.12 7.73 2.56
C VAL A 150 -6.39 6.93 2.29
N CYS A 151 -6.58 6.38 1.09
CA CYS A 151 -7.72 5.51 0.81
C CYS A 151 -7.73 4.27 1.70
N ASN A 152 -6.62 3.56 1.77
CA ASN A 152 -6.52 2.36 2.60
C ASN A 152 -6.70 2.70 4.09
N SER A 153 -6.06 3.78 4.56
CA SER A 153 -6.10 4.16 5.97
C SER A 153 -7.45 4.70 6.39
N GLY A 154 -8.09 5.52 5.56
CA GLY A 154 -9.45 6.01 5.82
C GLY A 154 -10.49 4.89 5.86
N ARG A 155 -10.37 3.85 5.03
CA ARG A 155 -11.22 2.64 5.10
C ARG A 155 -11.09 1.94 6.46
N LYS A 156 -9.86 1.75 6.94
CA LYS A 156 -9.59 1.05 8.21
C LYS A 156 -10.02 1.88 9.41
N ILE A 157 -9.68 3.17 9.42
CA ILE A 157 -10.12 4.12 10.45
C ILE A 157 -11.65 4.18 10.50
N ARG A 158 -12.35 4.22 9.36
CA ARG A 158 -13.82 4.18 9.32
C ARG A 158 -14.38 2.93 10.00
N SER A 159 -13.75 1.78 9.79
CA SER A 159 -14.20 0.52 10.39
C SER A 159 -14.03 0.55 11.91
N MET A 160 -12.98 1.20 12.40
CA MET A 160 -12.68 1.32 13.84
C MET A 160 -13.51 2.37 14.57
N LEU A 161 -13.85 3.48 13.91
CA LEU A 161 -14.76 4.49 14.46
C LEU A 161 -16.16 3.90 14.74
N LEU A 162 -16.52 2.81 14.06
CA LEU A 162 -17.75 2.06 14.36
C LEU A 162 -17.58 1.09 15.54
N GLU A 163 -16.34 0.75 15.90
CA GLU A 163 -16.04 -0.28 16.89
C GLU A 163 -15.66 0.30 18.26
N PHE A 164 -14.78 1.30 18.43
CA PHE A 164 -14.39 1.81 19.78
C PHE A 164 -13.67 3.19 19.80
N ASP A 165 -13.77 3.91 20.94
CA ASP A 165 -13.07 5.19 21.29
C ASP A 165 -11.53 5.11 21.42
N ARG A 166 -10.92 3.92 21.31
CA ARG A 166 -9.47 3.73 21.61
C ARG A 166 -8.50 4.28 20.55
N THR A 167 -8.98 4.46 19.31
CA THR A 167 -8.12 4.82 18.16
C THR A 167 -7.41 6.16 18.33
N THR A 168 -7.97 7.08 19.14
CA THR A 168 -7.35 8.36 19.41
C THR A 168 -6.02 8.19 20.11
N SER A 169 -5.96 7.47 21.24
CA SER A 169 -4.77 7.32 22.07
C SER A 169 -3.55 6.79 21.32
N ASP A 170 -3.74 5.84 20.40
CA ASP A 170 -2.65 5.24 19.62
C ASP A 170 -2.08 6.21 18.58
N ILE A 171 -2.93 7.07 18.00
CA ILE A 171 -2.49 8.12 17.07
C ILE A 171 -1.80 9.26 17.87
N THR A 172 -2.27 9.56 19.08
CA THR A 172 -1.69 10.59 19.96
C THR A 172 -0.22 10.35 20.23
N CYS A 173 0.18 9.09 20.47
CA CYS A 173 1.57 8.74 20.78
C CYS A 173 2.54 9.06 19.63
N ILE A 174 2.07 9.01 18.38
CA ILE A 174 2.89 9.27 17.19
C ILE A 174 3.01 10.76 16.88
N TYR A 175 1.94 11.54 17.08
CA TYR A 175 1.91 12.96 16.72
C TYR A 175 2.23 13.90 17.89
N VAL A 176 2.51 13.36 19.08
CA VAL A 176 2.89 14.05 20.34
C VAL A 176 1.77 14.93 20.92
N PHE A 177 0.93 15.53 20.09
CA PHE A 177 -0.18 16.40 20.47
C PHE A 177 -1.52 15.78 20.07
N GLU A 178 -2.44 15.67 21.03
CA GLU A 178 -3.77 15.09 20.82
C GLU A 178 -4.59 15.82 19.76
N GLU A 179 -4.58 17.15 19.79
CA GLU A 179 -5.26 17.97 18.77
C GLU A 179 -4.75 17.67 17.36
N LYS A 180 -3.45 17.42 17.21
CA LYS A 180 -2.83 17.10 15.93
C LYS A 180 -3.20 15.69 15.48
N ALA A 181 -3.21 14.73 16.39
CA ALA A 181 -3.64 13.36 16.13
C ALA A 181 -5.12 13.31 15.68
N GLU A 182 -5.99 14.03 16.38
CA GLU A 182 -7.41 14.16 16.02
C GLU A 182 -7.59 14.81 14.65
N CYS A 183 -6.86 15.89 14.38
CA CYS A 183 -6.89 16.55 13.07
C CYS A 183 -6.47 15.57 11.95
N VAL A 184 -5.36 14.87 12.11
CA VAL A 184 -4.88 13.89 11.11
C VAL A 184 -5.91 12.78 10.88
N LYS A 185 -6.44 12.20 11.96
CA LYS A 185 -7.49 11.16 11.90
C LYS A 185 -8.72 11.68 11.15
N LEU A 186 -9.17 12.89 11.50
CA LEU A 186 -10.34 13.53 10.89
C LEU A 186 -10.12 13.80 9.40
N VAL A 187 -8.97 14.37 9.02
CA VAL A 187 -8.65 14.67 7.62
C VAL A 187 -8.59 13.39 6.80
N VAL A 188 -7.90 12.35 7.27
CA VAL A 188 -7.81 11.06 6.57
C VAL A 188 -9.19 10.42 6.40
N TYR A 189 -9.99 10.40 7.47
CA TYR A 189 -11.35 9.85 7.44
C TYR A 189 -12.28 10.64 6.51
N ALA A 190 -12.32 11.97 6.66
CA ALA A 190 -13.17 12.85 5.86
C ALA A 190 -12.80 12.79 4.37
N THR A 191 -11.50 12.78 4.06
CA THR A 191 -10.99 12.64 2.69
C THR A 191 -11.43 11.32 2.07
N TYR A 192 -11.27 10.20 2.78
CA TYR A 192 -11.74 8.90 2.30
C TYR A 192 -13.25 8.87 2.08
N CYS A 193 -14.04 9.40 3.02
CA CYS A 193 -15.49 9.48 2.89
C CYS A 193 -15.90 10.33 1.69
N ALA A 194 -15.25 11.47 1.46
CA ALA A 194 -15.50 12.31 0.31
C ALA A 194 -15.22 11.55 -1.00
N TRP A 195 -14.06 10.89 -1.11
CA TRP A 195 -13.70 10.14 -2.32
C TRP A 195 -14.60 8.92 -2.56
N ASN A 196 -15.02 8.22 -1.50
CA ASN A 196 -15.78 6.98 -1.62
C ASN A 196 -17.29 7.21 -1.84
N ASN A 197 -17.86 8.26 -1.25
CA ASN A 197 -19.30 8.52 -1.28
C ASN A 197 -19.72 9.38 -2.48
N HIS A 198 -18.79 10.07 -3.13
CA HIS A 198 -19.12 10.88 -4.30
C HIS A 198 -19.42 10.01 -5.52
N VAL A 199 -20.49 10.39 -6.22
CA VAL A 199 -20.88 9.84 -7.52
C VAL A 199 -20.26 10.72 -8.59
N HIS A 200 -19.44 10.13 -9.46
CA HIS A 200 -18.92 10.84 -10.62
C HIS A 200 -20.08 11.13 -11.61
N PRO A 201 -20.00 12.19 -12.43
CA PRO A 201 -20.97 12.42 -13.50
C PRO A 201 -21.10 11.20 -14.42
N ALA A 202 -22.30 10.98 -14.97
CA ALA A 202 -22.55 9.86 -15.89
C ALA A 202 -21.61 9.88 -17.11
N MET A 203 -21.23 11.08 -17.56
CA MET A 203 -20.33 11.31 -18.69
C MET A 203 -18.86 10.98 -18.40
N PHE A 204 -18.47 10.74 -17.14
CA PHE A 204 -17.09 10.41 -16.79
C PHE A 204 -16.69 9.00 -17.21
N VAL A 205 -17.63 8.05 -17.12
CA VAL A 205 -17.42 6.65 -17.52
C VAL A 205 -17.85 6.50 -18.97
N ILE A 206 -16.87 6.59 -19.87
CA ILE A 206 -17.14 6.64 -21.32
C ILE A 206 -17.16 5.24 -21.93
N SER A 207 -16.48 4.27 -21.32
CA SER A 207 -16.38 2.89 -21.79
C SER A 207 -16.21 1.91 -20.63
N PRO A 208 -16.48 0.60 -20.79
CA PRO A 208 -16.08 -0.40 -19.81
C PRO A 208 -14.55 -0.42 -19.64
N ARG A 209 -14.07 -0.62 -18.41
CA ARG A 209 -12.63 -0.78 -18.15
C ARG A 209 -12.10 -2.01 -18.86
N ILE A 210 -10.99 -1.84 -19.57
CA ILE A 210 -10.28 -2.97 -20.16
C ILE A 210 -9.42 -3.57 -19.05
N ILE A 211 -9.94 -4.61 -18.41
CA ILE A 211 -9.12 -5.44 -17.53
C ILE A 211 -8.22 -6.26 -18.45
N ASP A 212 -7.00 -5.77 -18.68
CA ASP A 212 -6.04 -6.52 -19.46
C ASP A 212 -5.61 -7.78 -18.69
N SER A 213 -6.39 -8.85 -18.86
CA SER A 213 -6.10 -10.16 -18.31
C SER A 213 -4.77 -10.73 -18.85
N ARG A 214 -4.20 -10.13 -19.90
CA ARG A 214 -3.00 -10.61 -20.58
C ARG A 214 -1.73 -10.40 -19.73
N SER A 215 -1.72 -9.45 -18.80
CA SER A 215 -0.66 -9.33 -17.78
C SER A 215 -0.72 -10.44 -16.71
N ARG A 216 -1.79 -11.23 -16.67
CA ARG A 216 -1.93 -12.40 -15.77
C ARG A 216 -1.75 -13.76 -16.47
N SER A 217 -1.63 -13.80 -17.80
CA SER A 217 -1.79 -15.05 -18.58
C SER A 217 -0.65 -15.39 -19.55
N SER A 218 0.52 -14.76 -19.48
CA SER A 218 1.67 -15.11 -20.32
C SER A 218 2.67 -16.03 -19.61
N LEU A 219 2.22 -17.15 -19.04
CA LEU A 219 3.14 -18.22 -18.60
C LEU A 219 2.51 -19.60 -18.38
N ILE A 220 1.64 -20.08 -19.28
CA ILE A 220 1.42 -21.54 -19.40
C ILE A 220 1.26 -21.90 -20.89
N ARG A 221 2.32 -22.41 -21.50
CA ARG A 221 2.19 -23.29 -22.68
C ARG A 221 2.14 -24.71 -22.13
N THR A 222 0.95 -25.26 -22.04
CA THR A 222 0.72 -26.67 -21.76
C THR A 222 1.37 -27.49 -22.86
N GLY A 223 2.36 -28.30 -22.49
CA GLY A 223 2.98 -29.26 -23.40
C GLY A 223 2.00 -30.38 -23.70
N GLN A 224 1.76 -30.63 -25.00
CA GLN A 224 1.11 -31.83 -25.48
C GLN A 224 1.88 -32.39 -26.69
N MET A 225 2.50 -33.55 -26.42
CA MET A 225 2.93 -34.70 -27.24
C MET A 225 3.46 -34.54 -28.68
N ASN A 226 4.62 -35.16 -28.95
CA ASN A 226 4.69 -36.34 -29.84
C ASN A 226 6.03 -37.11 -29.78
N CYS A 227 5.92 -38.43 -30.01
CA CYS A 227 6.97 -39.44 -30.05
C CYS A 227 7.87 -39.35 -31.29
N ALA A 228 9.16 -39.70 -31.17
CA ALA A 228 9.86 -40.76 -31.93
C ALA A 228 11.41 -40.64 -31.87
N SER A 229 12.04 -41.74 -31.41
CA SER A 229 13.26 -42.41 -31.89
C SER A 229 14.64 -41.72 -32.03
N GLN A 230 15.57 -42.24 -31.21
CA GLN A 230 16.98 -42.64 -31.45
C GLN A 230 18.04 -41.60 -31.92
N ALA A 231 19.04 -41.33 -31.07
CA ALA A 231 20.46 -41.71 -31.30
C ALA A 231 21.41 -41.21 -30.16
N ILE A 232 22.13 -42.17 -29.56
CA ILE A 232 23.56 -42.22 -29.17
C ILE A 232 24.24 -41.00 -28.47
N CYS A 233 24.77 -41.29 -27.26
CA CYS A 233 25.72 -40.57 -26.36
C CYS A 233 26.94 -39.89 -27.04
N PRO A 234 27.73 -38.97 -26.40
CA PRO A 234 28.13 -39.03 -24.97
C PRO A 234 28.23 -37.74 -24.13
N LYS A 235 27.97 -37.94 -22.83
CA LYS A 235 28.54 -37.35 -21.60
C LYS A 235 29.25 -35.97 -21.70
N LYS A 236 28.62 -34.94 -21.12
CA LYS A 236 29.30 -33.94 -20.28
C LYS A 236 28.44 -33.59 -19.06
N LEU A 237 29.13 -33.62 -17.92
CA LEU A 237 28.69 -33.34 -16.56
C LEU A 237 28.28 -31.86 -16.44
N LEU A 238 27.07 -31.58 -15.93
CA LEU A 238 26.69 -30.25 -15.44
C LEU A 238 25.63 -30.46 -14.35
N GLU A 239 25.95 -29.98 -13.14
CA GLU A 239 25.09 -29.96 -11.97
C GLU A 239 23.75 -29.27 -12.29
N VAL A 240 22.66 -29.99 -12.05
CA VAL A 240 21.30 -29.43 -12.03
C VAL A 240 20.88 -29.34 -10.57
N SER A 241 20.82 -28.12 -10.07
CA SER A 241 20.09 -27.79 -8.84
C SER A 241 18.58 -27.87 -9.11
N PRO A 242 17.75 -28.40 -8.19
CA PRO A 242 16.34 -28.65 -8.45
C PRO A 242 15.52 -27.34 -8.54
N PRO A 243 14.50 -27.26 -9.41
CA PRO A 243 13.58 -26.14 -9.40
C PRO A 243 12.61 -26.29 -8.21
N ALA A 244 12.62 -25.31 -7.32
CA ALA A 244 11.59 -25.16 -6.31
C ALA A 244 10.25 -24.85 -6.99
N LEU A 245 9.34 -25.83 -6.97
CA LEU A 245 7.92 -25.65 -7.28
C LEU A 245 7.31 -24.73 -6.23
N TYR A 246 6.97 -23.50 -6.61
CA TYR A 246 6.11 -22.64 -5.80
C TYR A 246 4.70 -22.60 -6.38
N LEU A 247 3.80 -23.29 -5.70
CA LEU A 247 2.35 -23.11 -5.81
C LEU A 247 2.00 -21.67 -5.41
N ARG A 248 1.39 -20.91 -6.32
CA ARG A 248 0.75 -19.63 -6.01
C ARG A 248 -0.76 -19.84 -5.82
N TYR A 249 -1.23 -19.70 -4.59
CA TYR A 249 -2.65 -19.56 -4.31
C TYR A 249 -3.09 -18.10 -4.48
N SER A 250 -4.18 -17.90 -5.20
CA SER A 250 -4.97 -16.67 -5.22
C SER A 250 -6.06 -16.82 -4.17
N ILE A 251 -6.10 -15.93 -3.17
CA ILE A 251 -7.25 -15.80 -2.27
C ILE A 251 -7.93 -14.48 -2.60
N PHE A 252 -8.94 -14.55 -3.46
CA PHE A 252 -10.07 -13.63 -3.39
C PHE A 252 -10.96 -14.12 -2.26
N ARG A 253 -11.01 -13.40 -1.13
CA ARG A 253 -12.12 -13.55 -0.19
C ARG A 253 -13.04 -12.35 -0.30
N THR A 254 -14.05 -12.52 -1.14
CA THR A 254 -15.32 -11.81 -1.05
C THR A 254 -15.95 -12.14 0.30
N SER A 255 -15.84 -11.25 1.28
CA SER A 255 -16.80 -11.19 2.38
C SER A 255 -17.96 -10.33 1.91
N LEU A 256 -18.92 -11.00 1.28
CA LEU A 256 -20.30 -10.59 1.17
C LEU A 256 -21.03 -11.44 2.21
N LEU A 257 -21.63 -10.84 3.24
CA LEU A 257 -22.66 -11.47 4.06
C LEU A 257 -23.40 -10.36 4.83
N MET A 258 -24.67 -10.22 4.43
CA MET A 258 -25.85 -9.59 5.05
C MET A 258 -25.67 -8.33 5.90
#